data_AF-A0A945CH72-F1
#
_entry.id   AF-A0A945CH72-F1
#
_cell.length_a   1.000
_cell.length_b   1.000
_cell.length_c   1.000
_cell.angle_alpha   90.00
_cell.angle_beta   90.00
_cell.angle_gamma   90.00
#
_symmetry.space_group_name_H-M   'P 1'
#
loop_
_entity.id
_entity.type
_entity.pdbx_description
1 polymer ?
#
loop_
_entity_poly.entity_id
_entity_poly.type
_entity_poly.pdbx_seq_one_letter_code
_entity_poly.pdbx_strand_id
1 'polypeptide(L)'
;MAKNEQIEALKPFAARAIIEDLREGSVPVDSVPLFTVGRQNWLKLIEEDLDQYIAEGGAKVRFVNGDYGDGKTHFMSVVRHLAREKGFAVSFVVLTREIPVHKFEVVYQEIVRQLDGGGEGKGIRALVDGWLDGLEEGLAGEGFDDKLNALGEELRGLPGMDFNFANALVGVADLRYRPAGEGDAEEERGEGQEVLYQWLEGGKVSKRALKPFQVFEALDKTNGKRFLGALVSLLRHLGHKGLVLLMDELETVMA
;
A
#
# COMPACT_ATOMS: atom_id res chain seq x y z
N MET A 1 7.05 -13.45 -27.53
CA MET A 1 6.21 -12.86 -28.58
C MET A 1 5.59 -11.54 -28.11
N ALA A 2 4.95 -11.49 -26.93
CA ALA A 2 4.34 -10.26 -26.37
C ALA A 2 5.24 -9.00 -26.32
N LYS A 3 6.54 -9.14 -26.02
CA LYS A 3 7.46 -7.99 -25.89
C LYS A 3 7.68 -7.21 -27.20
N ASN A 4 7.79 -7.89 -28.34
CA ASN A 4 8.00 -7.21 -29.64
C ASN A 4 6.72 -6.53 -30.11
N GLU A 5 5.55 -7.13 -29.86
CA GLU A 5 4.25 -6.52 -30.19
C GLU A 5 4.00 -5.26 -29.36
N GLN A 6 4.35 -5.24 -28.08
CA GLN A 6 4.26 -4.04 -27.23
C GLN A 6 5.23 -2.94 -27.66
N ILE A 7 6.42 -3.29 -28.17
CA ILE A 7 7.39 -2.32 -28.72
C ILE A 7 6.88 -1.72 -30.03
N GLU A 8 6.30 -2.53 -30.91
CA GLU A 8 5.73 -2.07 -32.18
C GLU A 8 4.46 -1.23 -31.99
N ALA A 9 3.73 -1.44 -30.88
CA ALA A 9 2.54 -0.67 -30.52
C ALA A 9 2.83 0.69 -29.84
N LEU A 10 4.09 0.99 -29.49
CA LEU A 10 4.46 2.24 -28.82
C LEU A 10 4.36 3.45 -29.76
N LYS A 11 3.60 4.45 -29.34
CA LYS A 11 3.55 5.74 -30.03
C LYS A 11 4.91 6.45 -29.93
N PRO A 12 5.36 7.17 -30.97
CA PRO A 12 6.65 7.87 -30.97
C PRO A 12 6.87 8.83 -29.79
N PHE A 13 5.79 9.46 -29.29
CA PHE A 13 5.85 10.32 -28.11
C PHE A 13 6.19 9.54 -26.83
N ALA A 14 5.54 8.41 -26.59
CA ALA A 14 5.78 7.56 -25.42
C ALA A 14 7.18 6.93 -25.46
N ALA A 15 7.63 6.49 -26.64
CA ALA A 15 8.99 6.00 -26.83
C ALA A 15 10.04 7.08 -26.52
N ARG A 16 9.79 8.34 -26.91
CA ARG A 16 10.68 9.45 -26.61
C ARG A 16 10.69 9.82 -25.12
N ALA A 17 9.54 9.79 -24.46
CA ALA A 17 9.46 10.00 -23.00
C ALA A 17 10.31 8.97 -22.23
N ILE A 18 10.22 7.69 -22.60
CA ILE A 18 11.05 6.63 -22.01
C ILE A 18 12.55 6.92 -22.18
N ILE A 19 12.96 7.40 -23.37
CA ILE A 19 14.37 7.74 -23.64
C ILE A 19 14.83 8.94 -22.82
N GLU A 20 13.99 9.97 -22.66
CA GLU A 20 14.31 11.15 -21.85
C GLU A 20 14.42 10.80 -20.36
N ASP A 21 13.50 9.98 -19.83
CA ASP A 21 13.53 9.50 -18.44
C ASP A 21 14.83 8.75 -18.15
N LEU A 22 15.22 7.84 -19.05
CA LEU A 22 16.49 7.11 -18.99
C LEU A 22 17.71 8.04 -19.10
N ARG A 23 17.64 9.10 -19.90
CA ARG A 23 18.72 10.10 -20.02
C ARG A 23 18.90 10.88 -18.72
N GLU A 24 17.82 11.14 -17.99
CA GLU A 24 17.83 11.80 -16.68
C GLU A 24 18.21 10.85 -15.54
N GLY A 25 18.39 9.55 -15.82
CA GLY A 25 18.73 8.54 -14.81
C GLY A 25 17.53 8.04 -14.02
N SER A 26 16.31 8.37 -14.45
CA SER A 26 15.07 7.85 -13.86
C SER A 26 14.58 6.62 -14.62
N VAL A 27 13.95 5.68 -13.90
CA VAL A 27 13.44 4.44 -14.51
C VAL A 27 11.92 4.59 -14.67
N PRO A 28 11.38 4.66 -15.91
CA PRO A 28 9.94 4.76 -16.13
C PRO A 28 9.24 3.45 -15.75
N VAL A 29 8.59 3.45 -14.58
CA VAL A 29 8.04 2.27 -13.87
C VAL A 29 7.04 1.46 -14.70
N ASP A 30 6.28 2.10 -15.59
CA ASP A 30 5.27 1.42 -16.40
C ASP A 30 5.84 0.84 -17.71
N SER A 31 7.03 1.30 -18.12
CA SER A 31 7.66 0.92 -19.40
C SER A 31 8.87 0.00 -19.25
N VAL A 32 9.23 -0.34 -18.01
CA VAL A 32 10.38 -1.19 -17.64
C VAL A 32 10.43 -2.54 -18.37
N PRO A 33 9.29 -3.25 -18.60
CA PRO A 33 9.31 -4.53 -19.31
C PRO A 33 9.84 -4.43 -20.75
N LEU A 34 9.68 -3.27 -21.41
CA LEU A 34 9.96 -3.06 -22.83
C LEU A 34 11.46 -3.13 -23.17
N PHE A 35 12.33 -2.75 -22.25
CA PHE A 35 13.77 -2.71 -22.49
C PHE A 35 14.59 -3.65 -21.58
N THR A 36 13.93 -4.40 -20.69
CA THR A 36 14.62 -5.40 -19.85
C THR A 36 15.07 -6.61 -20.66
N VAL A 37 16.38 -6.92 -20.65
CA VAL A 37 16.97 -8.07 -21.34
C VAL A 37 17.78 -8.94 -20.37
N GLY A 38 17.85 -10.25 -20.60
CA GLY A 38 18.71 -11.18 -19.86
C GLY A 38 18.28 -11.55 -18.43
N ARG A 39 17.14 -11.06 -17.94
CA ARG A 39 16.66 -11.29 -16.56
C ARG A 39 15.48 -12.27 -16.46
N GLN A 40 15.16 -12.96 -17.55
CA GLN A 40 13.96 -13.80 -17.64
C GLN A 40 13.92 -14.91 -16.58
N ASN A 41 15.06 -15.55 -16.29
CA ASN A 41 15.12 -16.62 -15.30
C ASN A 41 14.79 -16.13 -13.89
N TRP A 42 15.29 -14.94 -13.49
CA TRP A 42 15.00 -14.36 -12.18
C TRP A 42 13.56 -13.87 -12.08
N LEU A 43 13.04 -13.26 -13.15
CA LEU A 43 11.65 -12.82 -13.19
C LEU A 43 10.68 -14.01 -13.12
N LYS A 44 10.99 -15.11 -13.80
CA LYS A 44 10.19 -16.34 -13.73
C LYS A 44 10.12 -16.90 -12.31
N LEU A 45 11.23 -16.89 -11.58
CA LEU A 45 11.25 -17.30 -10.17
C LEU A 45 10.43 -16.35 -9.26
N ILE A 46 10.35 -15.07 -9.59
CA ILE A 46 9.49 -14.10 -8.90
C ILE A 46 8.03 -14.32 -9.23
N GLU A 47 7.72 -14.56 -10.49
CA GLU A 47 6.40 -14.93 -10.94
C GLU A 47 5.90 -16.21 -10.26
N GLU A 48 6.71 -17.27 -10.22
CA GLU A 48 6.37 -18.53 -9.54
C GLU A 48 6.12 -18.31 -8.04
N ASP A 49 6.94 -17.50 -7.37
CA ASP A 49 6.73 -17.17 -5.95
C ASP A 49 5.42 -16.41 -5.71
N LEU A 50 5.11 -15.43 -6.56
CA LEU A 50 3.91 -14.62 -6.46
C LEU A 50 2.66 -15.49 -6.68
N ASP A 51 2.66 -16.30 -7.74
CA ASP A 51 1.49 -17.08 -8.13
C ASP A 51 1.25 -18.31 -7.25
N GLN A 52 2.30 -19.06 -6.90
CA GLN A 52 2.15 -20.39 -6.29
C GLN A 52 2.31 -20.39 -4.77
N TYR A 53 2.91 -19.37 -4.17
CA TYR A 53 3.21 -19.38 -2.74
C TYR A 53 2.61 -18.17 -2.01
N ILE A 54 2.85 -16.95 -2.50
CA ILE A 54 2.41 -15.74 -1.81
C ILE A 54 0.90 -15.55 -1.95
N ALA A 55 0.32 -15.83 -3.12
CA ALA A 55 -1.13 -15.76 -3.31
C ALA A 55 -1.92 -16.68 -2.35
N GLU A 56 -1.36 -17.85 -2.01
CA GLU A 56 -1.96 -18.81 -1.06
C GLU A 56 -1.81 -18.40 0.41
N GLY A 57 -1.11 -17.30 0.71
CA GLY A 57 -0.89 -16.79 2.07
C GLY A 57 0.52 -17.05 2.63
N GLY A 58 1.44 -17.55 1.80
CA GLY A 58 2.86 -17.66 2.15
C GLY A 58 3.56 -16.30 2.24
N ALA A 59 4.66 -16.25 2.99
CA ALA A 59 5.54 -15.09 3.05
C ALA A 59 6.96 -15.50 2.62
N LYS A 60 7.59 -14.70 1.76
CA LYS A 60 8.93 -14.97 1.24
C LYS A 60 9.75 -13.69 1.16
N VAL A 61 11.01 -13.78 1.55
CA VAL A 61 11.98 -12.68 1.48
C VAL A 61 13.07 -13.07 0.50
N ARG A 62 13.43 -12.15 -0.39
CA ARG A 62 14.53 -12.31 -1.34
C ARG A 62 15.53 -11.17 -1.20
N PHE A 63 16.81 -11.50 -1.27
CA PHE A 63 17.90 -10.53 -1.27
C PHE A 63 18.47 -10.45 -2.68
N VAL A 64 18.57 -9.23 -3.21
CA VAL A 64 19.21 -8.94 -4.49
C VAL A 64 20.52 -8.23 -4.17
N ASN A 65 21.64 -8.87 -4.49
CA ASN A 65 22.98 -8.32 -4.30
C ASN A 65 23.64 -8.11 -5.67
N GLY A 66 24.34 -7.00 -5.83
CA GLY A 66 25.03 -6.59 -7.05
C GLY A 66 25.78 -5.28 -6.80
N ASP A 67 26.73 -4.96 -7.65
CA ASP A 67 27.52 -3.74 -7.54
C ASP A 67 26.68 -2.49 -7.88
N TYR A 68 27.17 -1.32 -7.47
CA TYR A 68 26.52 -0.06 -7.82
C TYR A 68 26.47 0.09 -9.34
N GLY A 69 25.27 0.26 -9.91
CA GLY A 69 25.06 0.36 -11.35
C GLY A 69 24.65 -0.95 -12.04
N ASP A 70 24.57 -2.10 -11.34
CA ASP A 70 24.11 -3.37 -11.92
C ASP A 70 22.60 -3.39 -12.26
N GLY A 71 21.90 -2.29 -12.02
CA GLY A 71 20.48 -2.13 -12.28
C GLY A 71 19.60 -2.89 -11.29
N LYS A 72 19.97 -2.89 -10.00
CA LYS A 72 19.16 -3.41 -8.88
C LYS A 72 17.81 -2.68 -8.80
N THR A 73 17.85 -1.35 -8.77
CA THR A 73 16.67 -0.48 -8.82
C THR A 73 15.82 -0.77 -10.05
N HIS A 74 16.44 -0.90 -11.24
CA HIS A 74 15.74 -1.29 -12.46
C HIS A 74 15.04 -2.65 -12.33
N PHE A 75 15.71 -3.65 -11.76
CA PHE A 75 15.13 -4.96 -11.51
C PHE A 75 13.92 -4.88 -10.57
N MET A 76 14.04 -4.14 -9.47
CA MET A 76 12.94 -3.94 -8.52
C MET A 76 11.77 -3.21 -9.18
N SER A 77 12.01 -2.27 -10.09
CA SER A 77 10.94 -1.64 -10.88
C SER A 77 10.24 -2.63 -11.83
N VAL A 78 10.96 -3.59 -12.42
CA VAL A 78 10.31 -4.67 -13.20
C VAL A 78 9.42 -5.51 -12.29
N VAL A 79 9.91 -5.88 -11.11
CA VAL A 79 9.16 -6.69 -10.14
C VAL A 79 7.92 -5.94 -9.65
N ARG A 80 8.03 -4.63 -9.42
CA ARG A 80 6.90 -3.76 -9.08
C ARG A 80 5.81 -3.83 -10.13
N HIS A 81 6.18 -3.72 -11.40
CA HIS A 81 5.23 -3.81 -12.51
C HIS A 81 4.57 -5.20 -12.57
N LEU A 82 5.36 -6.26 -12.52
CA LEU A 82 4.88 -7.65 -12.54
C LEU A 82 3.90 -7.95 -11.39
N ALA A 83 4.22 -7.49 -10.18
CA ALA A 83 3.36 -7.68 -9.01
C ALA A 83 2.01 -6.97 -9.18
N ARG A 84 1.99 -5.76 -9.75
CA ARG A 84 0.76 -5.03 -10.06
C ARG A 84 -0.11 -5.74 -11.08
N GLU A 85 0.48 -6.18 -12.20
CA GLU A 85 -0.24 -6.93 -13.23
C GLU A 85 -0.88 -8.22 -12.67
N LYS A 86 -0.28 -8.80 -11.63
CA LYS A 86 -0.81 -10.00 -10.95
C LYS A 86 -1.83 -9.70 -9.85
N GLY A 87 -2.16 -8.43 -9.59
CA GLY A 87 -3.15 -8.01 -8.59
C GLY A 87 -2.61 -7.94 -7.16
N PHE A 88 -1.30 -7.74 -6.98
CA PHE A 88 -0.71 -7.43 -5.68
C PHE A 88 -0.65 -5.92 -5.46
N ALA A 89 -0.84 -5.49 -4.23
CA ALA A 89 -0.45 -4.15 -3.83
C ALA A 89 1.08 -4.09 -3.68
N VAL A 90 1.68 -2.96 -4.06
CA VAL A 90 3.14 -2.81 -4.07
C VAL A 90 3.54 -1.54 -3.35
N SER A 91 4.55 -1.62 -2.50
CA SER A 91 5.20 -0.46 -1.92
C SER A 91 6.70 -0.49 -2.24
N PHE A 92 7.22 0.64 -2.74
CA PHE A 92 8.63 0.81 -3.07
C PHE A 92 9.25 1.82 -2.11
N VAL A 93 10.11 1.34 -1.23
CA VAL A 93 10.73 2.10 -0.14
C VAL A 93 12.22 2.20 -0.41
N VAL A 94 12.74 3.42 -0.53
CA VAL A 94 14.19 3.67 -0.58
C VAL A 94 14.67 3.87 0.86
N LEU A 95 15.54 2.98 1.32
CA LEU A 95 16.08 3.07 2.68
C LEU A 95 17.18 4.12 2.72
N THR A 96 17.05 5.07 3.64
CA THR A 96 18.02 6.14 3.85
C THR A 96 18.41 6.19 5.32
N ARG A 97 19.37 7.05 5.67
CA ARG A 97 19.73 7.29 7.09
C ARG A 97 18.55 7.76 7.95
N GLU A 98 17.55 8.38 7.33
CA GLU A 98 16.32 8.86 7.99
C GLU A 98 15.28 7.76 8.15
N ILE A 99 15.32 6.73 7.30
CA ILE A 99 14.42 5.57 7.29
C ILE A 99 15.23 4.29 7.57
N PRO A 100 15.79 4.12 8.78
CA PRO A 100 16.62 2.97 9.05
C PRO A 100 15.77 1.74 9.35
N VAL A 101 16.22 0.56 8.90
CA VAL A 101 15.49 -0.71 9.05
C VAL A 101 15.15 -1.06 10.50
N HIS A 102 15.99 -0.66 11.46
CA HIS A 102 15.75 -0.91 12.89
C HIS A 102 14.62 -0.05 13.49
N LYS A 103 14.17 1.01 12.81
CA LYS A 103 13.01 1.83 13.21
C LYS A 103 11.83 1.48 12.31
N PHE A 104 11.24 0.32 12.59
CA PHE A 104 10.13 -0.20 11.78
C PHE A 104 8.92 0.75 11.73
N GLU A 105 8.71 1.58 12.76
CA GLU A 105 7.70 2.65 12.76
C GLU A 105 7.86 3.64 11.60
N VAL A 106 9.10 4.05 11.29
CA VAL A 106 9.40 4.97 10.19
C VAL A 106 9.31 4.24 8.85
N VAL A 107 9.78 2.99 8.81
CA VAL A 107 9.65 2.15 7.61
C VAL A 107 8.17 1.95 7.27
N TYR A 108 7.31 1.67 8.26
CA TYR A 108 5.87 1.52 8.05
C TYR A 108 5.25 2.80 7.48
N GLN A 109 5.58 3.98 8.01
CA GLN A 109 5.11 5.27 7.47
C GLN A 109 5.47 5.41 5.98
N GLU A 110 6.69 5.01 5.60
CA GLU A 110 7.10 5.05 4.19
C GLU A 110 6.37 3.98 3.35
N ILE A 111 6.15 2.79 3.90
CA ILE A 111 5.40 1.72 3.24
C ILE A 111 4.00 2.21 2.86
N VAL A 112 3.27 2.78 3.82
CA VAL A 112 1.90 3.25 3.60
C VAL A 112 1.84 4.50 2.76
N ARG A 113 2.88 5.33 2.73
CA ARG A 113 2.98 6.51 1.86
C ARG A 113 3.22 6.13 0.39
N GLN A 114 4.06 5.13 0.15
CA GLN A 114 4.41 4.63 -1.19
C GLN A 114 3.52 3.48 -1.67
N LEU A 115 2.50 3.13 -0.87
CA LEU A 115 1.60 2.04 -1.18
C LEU A 115 0.84 2.33 -2.48
N ASP A 116 0.83 1.36 -3.37
CA ASP A 116 0.04 1.41 -4.58
C ASP A 116 -0.84 0.16 -4.65
N GLY A 117 -2.14 0.38 -4.50
CA GLY A 117 -3.18 -0.64 -4.60
C GLY A 117 -3.79 -0.76 -6.00
N GLY A 118 -3.19 -0.18 -7.05
CA GLY A 118 -3.72 -0.26 -8.41
C GLY A 118 -4.94 0.61 -8.71
N GLY A 119 -5.35 1.50 -7.79
CA GLY A 119 -6.39 2.50 -7.98
C GLY A 119 -5.86 3.89 -8.36
N GLU A 120 -6.75 4.90 -8.34
CA GLU A 120 -6.37 6.30 -8.58
C GLU A 120 -5.68 6.89 -7.34
N GLY A 121 -4.34 6.79 -7.31
CA GLY A 121 -3.52 7.47 -6.32
C GLY A 121 -2.51 6.56 -5.62
N LYS A 122 -1.63 7.20 -4.84
CA LYS A 122 -0.66 6.52 -3.99
C LYS A 122 -0.96 6.81 -2.54
N GLY A 123 -0.72 5.83 -1.70
CA GLY A 123 -0.82 5.93 -0.26
C GLY A 123 -2.02 5.19 0.31
N ILE A 124 -2.00 4.97 1.62
CA ILE A 124 -3.11 4.33 2.35
C ILE A 124 -4.39 5.16 2.30
N ARG A 125 -4.31 6.49 2.20
CA ARG A 125 -5.50 7.36 2.05
C ARG A 125 -6.28 7.01 0.79
N ALA A 126 -5.61 7.02 -0.37
CA ALA A 126 -6.22 6.68 -1.65
C ALA A 126 -6.81 5.25 -1.65
N LEU A 127 -6.13 4.31 -1.00
CA LEU A 127 -6.64 2.94 -0.84
C LEU A 127 -7.93 2.90 -0.01
N VAL A 128 -7.95 3.60 1.13
CA VAL A 128 -9.12 3.65 2.02
C VAL A 128 -10.26 4.43 1.38
N ASP A 129 -9.98 5.53 0.68
CA ASP A 129 -10.99 6.31 -0.06
C ASP A 129 -11.66 5.46 -1.14
N GLY A 130 -10.88 4.75 -1.96
CA GLY A 130 -11.42 3.86 -2.98
C GLY A 130 -12.22 2.68 -2.39
N TRP A 131 -11.87 2.21 -1.20
CA TRP A 131 -12.67 1.23 -0.46
C TRP A 131 -13.99 1.82 0.05
N LEU A 132 -13.94 3.02 0.63
CA LEU A 132 -15.12 3.73 1.13
C LEU A 132 -16.11 3.97 0.01
N ASP A 133 -15.67 4.44 -1.16
CA ASP A 133 -16.53 4.66 -2.33
C ASP A 133 -17.32 3.39 -2.71
N GLY A 134 -16.72 2.20 -2.54
CA GLY A 134 -17.41 0.92 -2.75
C GLY A 134 -18.43 0.54 -1.65
N LEU A 135 -18.38 1.18 -0.48
CA LEU A 135 -19.29 0.96 0.64
C LEU A 135 -20.50 1.90 0.65
N GLU A 136 -20.51 2.95 -0.19
CA GLU A 136 -21.58 3.96 -0.21
C GLU A 136 -22.97 3.32 -0.38
N GLU A 137 -23.12 2.41 -1.35
CA GLU A 137 -24.38 1.71 -1.61
C GLU A 137 -24.81 0.79 -0.45
N GLY A 138 -23.84 0.23 0.26
CA GLY A 138 -24.07 -0.72 1.36
C GLY A 138 -24.44 -0.02 2.67
N LEU A 139 -23.78 1.09 2.99
CA LEU A 139 -23.93 1.83 4.24
C LEU A 139 -25.05 2.86 4.20
N ALA A 140 -25.36 3.43 3.04
CA ALA A 140 -26.42 4.44 2.93
C ALA A 140 -27.81 3.89 3.32
N GLY A 141 -28.65 4.77 3.87
CA GLY A 141 -30.06 4.51 4.16
C GLY A 141 -30.38 4.16 5.62
N GLU A 142 -31.57 3.59 5.83
CA GLU A 142 -32.06 3.19 7.16
C GLU A 142 -31.22 2.03 7.74
N GLY A 143 -31.05 2.01 9.06
CA GLY A 143 -30.24 1.00 9.75
C GLY A 143 -28.73 1.22 9.64
N PHE A 144 -28.28 2.47 9.44
CA PHE A 144 -26.86 2.83 9.35
C PHE A 144 -26.03 2.26 10.51
N ASP A 145 -26.48 2.44 11.75
CA ASP A 145 -25.75 1.96 12.93
C ASP A 145 -25.60 0.44 12.93
N ASP A 146 -26.63 -0.32 12.53
CA ASP A 146 -26.57 -1.78 12.45
C ASP A 146 -25.60 -2.25 11.36
N LYS A 147 -25.62 -1.59 10.20
CA LYS A 147 -24.71 -1.87 9.08
C LYS A 147 -23.26 -1.53 9.44
N LEU A 148 -23.03 -0.42 10.12
CA LEU A 148 -21.71 0.00 10.58
C LEU A 148 -21.16 -0.96 11.64
N ASN A 149 -22.01 -1.42 12.57
CA ASN A 149 -21.64 -2.43 13.55
C ASN A 149 -21.26 -3.75 12.87
N ALA A 150 -22.04 -4.20 11.88
CA ALA A 150 -21.75 -5.40 11.10
C ALA A 150 -20.42 -5.28 10.34
N LEU A 151 -20.14 -4.12 9.73
CA LEU A 151 -18.84 -3.83 9.10
C LEU A 151 -17.69 -3.94 10.11
N GLY A 152 -17.88 -3.40 11.32
CA GLY A 152 -16.88 -3.50 12.37
C GLY A 152 -16.63 -4.94 12.84
N GLU A 153 -17.68 -5.76 12.94
CA GLU A 153 -17.54 -7.19 13.26
C GLU A 153 -16.84 -7.95 12.15
N GLU A 154 -17.17 -7.68 10.89
CA GLU A 154 -16.51 -8.25 9.73
C GLU A 154 -15.01 -7.94 9.72
N LEU A 155 -14.66 -6.65 9.83
CA LEU A 155 -13.27 -6.21 9.82
C LEU A 155 -12.48 -6.80 10.99
N ARG A 156 -13.04 -6.81 12.20
CA ARG A 156 -12.40 -7.43 13.38
C ARG A 156 -12.28 -8.94 13.27
N GLY A 157 -13.14 -9.59 12.49
CA GLY A 157 -13.09 -11.02 12.21
C GLY A 157 -12.00 -11.42 11.20
N LEU A 158 -11.41 -10.45 10.48
CA LEU A 158 -10.39 -10.74 9.47
C LEU A 158 -9.09 -11.29 10.11
N PRO A 159 -8.55 -12.42 9.61
CA PRO A 159 -7.31 -12.99 10.13
C PRO A 159 -6.14 -12.03 9.98
N GLY A 160 -5.53 -11.63 11.11
CA GLY A 160 -4.39 -10.70 11.13
C GLY A 160 -4.75 -9.22 11.25
N MET A 161 -6.04 -8.89 11.29
CA MET A 161 -6.51 -7.52 11.54
C MET A 161 -6.26 -7.12 12.99
N ASP A 162 -5.77 -5.91 13.19
CA ASP A 162 -5.62 -5.31 14.52
C ASP A 162 -6.94 -4.63 14.94
N PHE A 163 -7.29 -4.76 16.22
CA PHE A 163 -8.51 -4.15 16.77
C PHE A 163 -8.55 -2.62 16.58
N ASN A 164 -7.44 -1.92 16.83
CA ASN A 164 -7.38 -0.47 16.64
C ASN A 164 -7.47 -0.10 15.16
N PHE A 165 -6.88 -0.93 14.29
CA PHE A 165 -6.90 -0.70 12.84
C PHE A 165 -8.31 -0.87 12.28
N ALA A 166 -9.03 -1.91 12.69
CA ALA A 166 -10.43 -2.08 12.34
C ALA A 166 -11.29 -0.91 12.84
N ASN A 167 -11.11 -0.48 14.09
CA ASN A 167 -11.85 0.66 14.63
C ASN A 167 -11.52 1.97 13.91
N ALA A 168 -10.28 2.18 13.48
CA ALA A 168 -9.91 3.34 12.68
C ALA A 168 -10.65 3.32 11.33
N LEU A 169 -10.69 2.18 10.62
CA LEU A 169 -11.42 2.04 9.36
C LEU A 169 -12.93 2.28 9.53
N VAL A 170 -13.53 1.69 10.57
CA VAL A 170 -14.95 1.91 10.92
C VAL A 170 -15.19 3.38 11.26
N GLY A 171 -14.27 4.03 11.98
CA GLY A 171 -14.37 5.45 12.34
C GLY A 171 -14.33 6.34 11.10
N VAL A 172 -13.49 6.04 10.11
CA VAL A 172 -13.47 6.80 8.84
C VAL A 172 -14.80 6.60 8.10
N ALA A 173 -15.30 5.37 8.02
CA ALA A 173 -16.60 5.07 7.41
C ALA A 173 -17.77 5.76 8.13
N ASP A 174 -17.76 5.78 9.47
CA ASP A 174 -18.75 6.48 10.30
C ASP A 174 -18.78 7.97 9.97
N LEU A 175 -17.63 8.63 10.01
CA LEU A 175 -17.52 10.06 9.72
C LEU A 175 -17.90 10.42 8.28
N ARG A 176 -17.67 9.50 7.33
CA ARG A 176 -17.97 9.70 5.90
C ARG A 176 -19.46 9.57 5.59
N TYR A 177 -20.13 8.56 6.15
CA TYR A 177 -21.47 8.16 5.73
C TYR A 177 -22.57 8.43 6.76
N ARG A 178 -22.23 8.80 8.00
CA ARG A 178 -23.23 9.12 9.03
C ARG A 178 -24.17 10.22 8.52
N PRO A 179 -25.49 10.00 8.50
CA PRO A 179 -26.46 11.03 8.13
C PRO A 179 -26.23 12.29 8.96
N ALA A 180 -26.33 13.48 8.35
CA ALA A 180 -26.20 14.74 9.09
C ALA A 180 -27.33 14.84 10.13
N GLY A 181 -26.98 14.75 11.42
CA GLY A 181 -27.87 15.10 12.52
C GLY A 181 -27.90 16.61 12.75
N GLU A 182 -28.94 17.11 13.42
CA GLU A 182 -28.94 18.49 13.93
C GLU A 182 -27.78 18.68 14.92
N GLY A 183 -26.67 19.27 14.46
CA GLY A 183 -25.53 19.62 15.32
C GLY A 183 -24.16 19.14 14.82
N ASP A 184 -24.08 18.29 13.80
CA ASP A 184 -22.78 17.87 13.24
C ASP A 184 -22.26 18.94 12.27
N ALA A 185 -21.28 19.72 12.70
CA ALA A 185 -20.54 20.59 11.78
C ALA A 185 -19.71 19.71 10.84
N GLU A 186 -19.86 19.90 9.52
CA GLU A 186 -19.02 19.23 8.50
C GLU A 186 -17.52 19.38 8.79
N GLU A 187 -17.14 20.50 9.41
CA GLU A 187 -15.78 20.80 9.85
C GLU A 187 -15.26 19.79 10.90
N GLU A 188 -16.06 19.47 11.93
CA GLU A 188 -15.68 18.49 12.96
C GLU A 188 -15.52 17.07 12.38
N ARG A 189 -16.35 16.73 11.38
CA ARG A 189 -16.21 15.46 10.65
C ARG A 189 -14.92 15.39 9.84
N GLY A 190 -14.58 16.49 9.16
CA GLY A 190 -13.32 16.61 8.41
C GLY A 190 -12.10 16.50 9.32
N GLU A 191 -12.11 17.15 10.49
CA GLU A 191 -11.04 17.04 11.48
C GLU A 191 -10.90 15.60 12.02
N GLY A 192 -12.02 14.93 12.34
CA GLY A 192 -12.02 13.54 12.78
C GLY A 192 -11.44 12.58 11.73
N GLN A 193 -11.78 12.79 10.46
CA GLN A 193 -11.24 11.98 9.36
C GLN A 193 -9.73 12.18 9.24
N GLU A 194 -9.26 13.43 9.29
CA GLU A 194 -7.83 13.73 9.23
C GLU A 194 -7.05 13.08 10.38
N VAL A 195 -7.60 13.10 11.59
CA VAL A 195 -7.03 12.40 12.77
C VAL A 195 -6.85 10.90 12.49
N LEU A 196 -7.85 10.25 11.90
CA LEU A 196 -7.81 8.82 11.60
C LEU A 196 -6.86 8.49 10.43
N TYR A 197 -6.85 9.28 9.36
CA TYR A 197 -5.89 9.10 8.27
C TYR A 197 -4.45 9.29 8.76
N GLN A 198 -4.19 10.32 9.55
CA GLN A 198 -2.87 10.54 10.13
C GLN A 198 -2.44 9.35 11.01
N TRP A 199 -3.38 8.72 11.71
CA TRP A 199 -3.11 7.51 12.49
C TRP A 199 -2.82 6.29 11.61
N LEU A 200 -3.60 6.06 10.55
CA LEU A 200 -3.41 4.97 9.58
C LEU A 200 -2.05 5.08 8.86
N GLU A 201 -1.63 6.31 8.59
CA GLU A 201 -0.32 6.65 8.04
C GLU A 201 0.83 6.40 9.04
N GLY A 202 0.52 6.07 10.29
CA GLY A 202 1.52 5.89 11.35
C GLY A 202 2.03 7.21 11.93
N GLY A 203 1.37 8.33 11.65
CA GLY A 203 1.70 9.66 12.15
C GLY A 203 1.48 9.81 13.66
N LYS A 204 2.00 10.91 14.22
CA LYS A 204 1.89 11.20 15.65
C LYS A 204 0.54 11.87 15.95
N VAL A 205 -0.40 11.08 16.45
CA VAL A 205 -1.73 11.55 16.86
C VAL A 205 -1.89 11.47 18.37
N SER A 206 -2.54 12.47 18.97
CA SER A 206 -2.76 12.47 20.42
C SER A 206 -3.80 11.42 20.84
N LYS A 207 -3.56 10.73 21.97
CA LYS A 207 -4.53 9.76 22.52
C LYS A 207 -5.91 10.37 22.79
N ARG A 208 -5.97 11.68 23.09
CA ARG A 208 -7.22 12.40 23.32
C ARG A 208 -8.06 12.49 22.04
N ALA A 209 -7.42 12.71 20.90
CA ALA A 209 -8.07 12.77 19.59
C ALA A 209 -8.52 11.39 19.09
N LEU A 210 -7.81 10.31 19.47
CA LEU A 210 -8.13 8.94 19.08
C LEU A 210 -9.22 8.26 19.94
N LYS A 211 -9.37 8.72 21.19
CA LYS A 211 -10.30 8.13 22.16
C LYS A 211 -11.75 8.03 21.67
N PRO A 212 -12.34 9.05 20.98
CA PRO A 212 -13.69 8.96 20.45
C PRO A 212 -13.89 7.78 19.47
N PHE A 213 -12.86 7.45 18.70
CA PHE A 213 -12.86 6.37 17.71
C PHE A 213 -12.47 5.01 18.29
N GLN A 214 -12.36 4.89 19.62
CA GLN A 214 -11.94 3.66 20.30
C GLN A 214 -10.58 3.13 19.81
N VAL A 215 -9.68 4.05 19.45
CA VAL A 215 -8.29 3.77 19.11
C VAL A 215 -7.42 4.17 20.29
N PHE A 216 -6.70 3.21 20.88
CA PHE A 216 -6.00 3.38 22.16
C PHE A 216 -4.48 3.40 22.05
N GLU A 217 -3.96 2.85 20.96
CA GLU A 217 -2.53 2.72 20.69
C GLU A 217 -2.16 3.53 19.44
N ALA A 218 -1.00 4.20 19.48
CA ALA A 218 -0.38 4.80 18.31
C ALA A 218 0.78 3.93 17.87
N LEU A 219 1.24 4.08 16.63
CA LEU A 219 2.38 3.34 16.10
C LEU A 219 3.64 3.56 16.95
N ASP A 220 4.28 2.47 17.33
CA ASP A 220 5.55 2.43 18.04
C ASP A 220 6.40 1.21 17.62
N LYS A 221 7.60 1.11 18.20
CA LYS A 221 8.57 0.04 17.93
C LYS A 221 8.06 -1.37 18.22
N THR A 222 7.04 -1.51 19.04
CA THR A 222 6.53 -2.81 19.51
C THR A 222 5.33 -3.29 18.70
N ASN A 223 4.53 -2.38 18.15
CA ASN A 223 3.29 -2.73 17.45
C ASN A 223 3.37 -2.62 15.92
N GLY A 224 4.47 -2.11 15.35
CA GLY A 224 4.59 -1.95 13.89
C GLY A 224 4.33 -3.23 13.07
N LYS A 225 4.73 -4.40 13.58
CA LYS A 225 4.39 -5.69 12.93
C LYS A 225 2.88 -5.94 12.87
N ARG A 226 2.13 -5.57 13.92
CA ARG A 226 0.66 -5.68 13.95
C ARG A 226 0.02 -4.74 12.93
N PHE A 227 0.52 -3.50 12.83
CA PHE A 227 0.07 -2.55 11.81
C PHE A 227 0.29 -3.09 10.39
N LEU A 228 1.47 -3.63 10.09
CA LEU A 228 1.72 -4.25 8.79
C LEU A 228 0.80 -5.46 8.53
N GLY A 229 0.57 -6.29 9.54
CA GLY A 229 -0.37 -7.41 9.46
C GLY A 229 -1.80 -6.96 9.16
N ALA A 230 -2.26 -5.90 9.83
CA ALA A 230 -3.58 -5.31 9.61
C ALA A 230 -3.70 -4.70 8.20
N LEU A 231 -2.65 -4.00 7.73
CA LEU A 231 -2.59 -3.50 6.35
C LEU A 231 -2.70 -4.64 5.33
N VAL A 232 -1.94 -5.73 5.49
CA VAL A 232 -2.03 -6.89 4.59
C VAL A 232 -3.43 -7.53 4.66
N SER A 233 -4.04 -7.57 5.83
CA SER A 233 -5.40 -8.09 6.03
C SER A 233 -6.43 -7.23 5.28
N LEU A 234 -6.31 -5.90 5.38
CA LEU A 234 -7.12 -4.97 4.60
C LEU A 234 -6.91 -5.18 3.10
N LEU A 235 -5.66 -5.23 2.64
CA LEU A 235 -5.36 -5.42 1.21
C LEU A 235 -5.99 -6.71 0.66
N ARG A 236 -5.95 -7.81 1.41
CA ARG A 236 -6.62 -9.06 1.01
C ARG A 236 -8.14 -8.94 0.99
N HIS A 237 -8.72 -8.21 1.96
CA HIS A 237 -10.15 -7.92 1.97
C HIS A 237 -10.58 -7.08 0.76
N LEU A 238 -9.73 -6.15 0.30
CA LEU A 238 -9.94 -5.36 -0.92
C LEU A 238 -9.70 -6.13 -2.24
N GLY A 239 -9.42 -7.44 -2.15
CA GLY A 239 -9.22 -8.30 -3.32
C GLY A 239 -7.78 -8.39 -3.84
N HIS A 240 -6.80 -7.76 -3.18
CA HIS A 240 -5.40 -7.98 -3.52
C HIS A 240 -4.92 -9.36 -3.07
N LYS A 241 -4.03 -9.98 -3.85
CA LYS A 241 -3.44 -11.28 -3.49
C LYS A 241 -2.47 -11.18 -2.30
N GLY A 242 -1.97 -9.98 -2.01
CA GLY A 242 -1.06 -9.69 -0.91
C GLY A 242 -0.31 -8.38 -1.13
N LEU A 243 0.78 -8.20 -0.37
CA LEU A 243 1.67 -7.04 -0.45
C LEU A 243 3.06 -7.47 -0.93
N VAL A 244 3.58 -6.78 -1.94
CA VAL A 244 4.98 -6.86 -2.35
C VAL A 244 5.70 -5.62 -1.85
N LEU A 245 6.63 -5.82 -0.92
CA LEU A 245 7.48 -4.76 -0.38
C LEU A 245 8.84 -4.80 -1.05
N LEU A 246 9.21 -3.70 -1.72
CA LEU A 246 10.49 -3.50 -2.38
C LEU A 246 11.29 -2.49 -1.57
N MET A 247 12.40 -2.93 -0.97
CA MET A 247 13.30 -2.07 -0.18
C MET A 247 14.63 -1.90 -0.91
N ASP A 248 14.90 -0.70 -1.43
CA ASP A 248 16.15 -0.37 -2.11
C ASP A 248 17.17 0.28 -1.14
N GLU A 249 18.43 0.34 -1.53
CA GLU A 249 19.53 0.97 -0.78
C GLU A 249 19.79 0.41 0.64
N LEU A 250 19.49 -0.87 0.89
CA LEU A 250 19.77 -1.52 2.19
C LEU A 250 21.26 -1.35 2.62
N GLU A 251 22.17 -1.34 1.66
CA GLU A 251 23.61 -1.16 1.85
C GLU A 251 24.01 0.20 2.46
N THR A 252 23.24 1.27 2.24
CA THR A 252 23.55 2.62 2.75
C THR A 252 23.22 2.78 4.24
N VAL A 253 22.39 1.88 4.78
CA VAL A 253 21.90 1.91 6.16
C VAL A 253 22.61 0.88 7.05
N MET A 254 23.23 -0.15 6.45
CA MET A 254 23.99 -1.18 7.17
C MET A 254 25.48 -0.86 7.33
N ALA A 255 26.00 0.13 6.58
CA ALA A 255 27.38 0.60 6.63
C ALA A 255 27.57 1.70 7.69
#